data_AF-A0A0G9MWC6-F1
#
_entry.id   AF-A0A0G9MWC6-F1
#
_cell.length_a   1.000
_cell.length_b   1.000
_cell.length_c   1.000
_cell.angle_alpha   90.00
_cell.angle_beta   90.00
_cell.angle_gamma   90.00
#
_symmetry.space_group_name_H-M   'P 1'
#
loop_
_entity.id
_entity.type
_entity.pdbx_description
1 polymer ?
#
loop_
_entity_poly.entity_id
_entity_poly.type
_entity_poly.pdbx_seq_one_letter_code
_entity_poly.pdbx_strand_id
1 'polypeptide(L)'
;MAEWVLYTAAFIFVSPLLAPQLLAFPYKAESEIGTVWSERPIDDAALAQVSARTRNLLAESPIAESNETRPIFLTDGGWRWTWLANSSRGGFGLTRMASNAVVIGDTDLVNDTVTSHAGNTRSLSSVLAHEFTHGILRRRYGRIAMATEEDWKVEGYAEHVAQETSLSAEDVERLEARGEDHPALVYYYGRERVEAELAANGGSVDDLFDQTD
;
A
#
# COMPACT_ATOMS: atom_id res chain seq x y z
N MET A 1 -32.40 19.35 -16.75
CA MET A 1 -31.15 19.43 -17.54
C MET A 1 -29.95 19.78 -16.67
N ALA A 2 -30.03 20.78 -15.78
CA ALA A 2 -28.91 21.14 -14.90
C ALA A 2 -28.46 20.02 -13.93
N GLU A 3 -29.38 19.27 -13.34
CA GLU A 3 -29.04 18.15 -12.43
C GLU A 3 -28.29 17.01 -13.12
N TRP A 4 -28.73 16.61 -14.32
CA TRP A 4 -28.04 15.59 -15.12
C TRP A 4 -26.63 16.01 -15.50
N VAL A 5 -26.43 17.29 -15.84
CA VAL A 5 -25.08 17.85 -16.10
C VAL A 5 -24.20 17.79 -14.86
N LEU A 6 -24.75 18.09 -13.67
CA LEU A 6 -24.02 18.00 -12.41
C LEU A 6 -23.66 16.55 -12.05
N TYR A 7 -24.57 15.59 -12.25
CA TYR A 7 -24.29 14.18 -12.01
C TYR A 7 -23.27 13.61 -12.99
N THR A 8 -23.36 13.96 -14.27
CA THR A 8 -22.38 13.56 -15.28
C THR A 8 -21.02 14.16 -14.99
N ALA A 9 -20.95 15.45 -14.63
CA ALA A 9 -19.70 16.07 -14.23
C ALA A 9 -19.12 15.37 -12.98
N ALA A 10 -19.91 15.20 -11.92
CA ALA A 10 -19.47 14.51 -10.71
C ALA A 10 -18.97 13.09 -11.01
N PHE A 11 -19.67 12.34 -11.87
CA PHE A 11 -19.25 11.01 -12.29
C PHE A 11 -17.91 11.03 -13.03
N ILE A 12 -17.73 11.96 -13.98
CA ILE A 12 -16.44 12.12 -14.70
C ILE A 12 -15.32 12.43 -13.70
N PHE A 13 -15.55 13.34 -12.74
CA PHE A 13 -14.57 13.73 -11.73
C PHE A 13 -14.22 12.59 -10.77
N VAL A 14 -15.17 11.73 -10.40
CA VAL A 14 -14.97 10.62 -9.45
C VAL A 14 -14.43 9.36 -10.13
N SER A 15 -14.74 9.15 -11.42
CA SER A 15 -14.36 7.94 -12.16
C SER A 15 -12.88 7.54 -12.07
N PRO A 16 -11.88 8.45 -12.03
CA PRO A 16 -10.48 8.07 -11.92
C PRO A 16 -10.11 7.46 -10.55
N LEU A 17 -10.93 7.67 -9.52
CA LEU A 17 -10.75 6.99 -8.24
C LEU A 17 -11.06 5.49 -8.33
N LEU A 18 -11.92 5.10 -9.28
CA LEU A 18 -12.29 3.71 -9.56
C LEU A 18 -11.42 3.08 -10.67
N ALA A 19 -11.04 3.90 -11.65
CA ALA A 19 -10.24 3.51 -12.81
C ALA A 19 -9.08 4.51 -13.02
N PRO A 20 -7.97 4.40 -12.26
CA PRO A 20 -6.86 5.35 -12.32
C PRO A 20 -6.26 5.52 -13.72
N GLN A 21 -6.35 4.51 -14.58
CA GLN A 21 -5.95 4.57 -15.98
C GLN A 21 -6.61 5.70 -16.78
N LEU A 22 -7.76 6.23 -16.31
CA LEU A 22 -8.44 7.38 -16.91
C LEU A 22 -7.64 8.69 -16.78
N LEU A 23 -6.65 8.77 -15.89
CA LEU A 23 -5.75 9.93 -15.77
C LEU A 23 -4.59 9.95 -16.80
N ALA A 24 -4.63 9.08 -17.81
CA ALA A 24 -3.68 9.02 -18.92
C ALA A 24 -2.22 8.95 -18.44
N PHE A 25 -1.81 7.78 -17.97
CA PHE A 25 -0.42 7.47 -17.68
C PHE A 25 0.34 7.22 -19.01
N PRO A 26 1.43 7.94 -19.28
CA PRO A 26 2.13 7.88 -20.57
C PRO A 26 2.92 6.58 -20.80
N TYR A 27 3.29 5.87 -19.74
CA TYR A 27 4.07 4.64 -19.82
C TYR A 27 3.29 3.46 -19.25
N LYS A 28 3.49 2.28 -19.86
CA LYS A 28 2.86 1.03 -19.46
C LYS A 28 3.83 -0.13 -19.69
N ALA A 29 3.93 -1.04 -18.72
CA ALA A 29 4.65 -2.30 -18.85
C ALA A 29 3.87 -3.43 -18.14
N GLU A 30 4.14 -4.67 -18.54
CA GLU A 30 3.64 -5.85 -17.82
C GLU A 30 4.76 -6.38 -16.92
N SER A 31 4.41 -6.85 -15.72
CA SER A 31 5.34 -7.43 -14.76
C SER A 31 4.76 -8.67 -14.11
N GLU A 32 5.57 -9.40 -13.34
CA GLU A 32 5.11 -10.58 -12.61
C GLU A 32 4.11 -10.27 -11.49
N ILE A 33 4.07 -9.02 -11.02
CA ILE A 33 3.13 -8.55 -9.99
C ILE A 33 1.93 -7.79 -10.59
N GLY A 34 1.81 -7.79 -11.92
CA GLY A 34 0.69 -7.22 -12.66
C GLY A 34 1.08 -6.09 -13.61
N THR A 35 0.07 -5.46 -14.19
CA THR A 35 0.26 -4.37 -15.14
C THR A 35 0.64 -3.09 -14.41
N VAL A 36 1.71 -2.43 -14.88
CA VAL A 36 2.23 -1.19 -14.32
C VAL A 36 1.98 -0.03 -15.29
N TRP A 37 1.36 1.02 -14.78
CA TRP A 37 1.23 2.33 -15.43
C TRP A 37 2.11 3.33 -14.71
N SER A 38 2.81 4.19 -15.45
CA SER A 38 3.77 5.13 -14.86
C SER A 38 3.74 6.51 -15.51
N GLU A 39 3.99 7.54 -14.70
CA GLU A 39 4.21 8.92 -15.17
C GLU A 39 5.62 9.12 -15.75
N ARG A 40 6.59 8.32 -15.30
CA ARG A 40 7.98 8.32 -15.75
C ARG A 40 8.28 7.10 -16.63
N PRO A 41 9.27 7.16 -17.55
CA PRO A 41 9.70 5.99 -18.30
C PRO A 41 9.96 4.79 -17.39
N ILE A 42 9.56 3.60 -17.85
CA ILE A 42 9.75 2.36 -17.11
C ILE A 42 11.07 1.75 -17.59
N ASP A 43 12.00 1.53 -16.66
CA ASP A 43 13.16 0.69 -16.88
C ASP A 43 12.78 -0.76 -16.60
N ASP A 44 12.82 -1.61 -17.63
CA ASP A 44 12.35 -3.00 -17.54
C ASP A 44 13.19 -3.85 -16.56
N ALA A 45 14.49 -3.57 -16.45
CA ALA A 45 15.37 -4.31 -15.54
C ALA A 45 15.12 -3.92 -14.08
N ALA A 46 14.90 -2.63 -13.82
CA ALA A 46 14.50 -2.14 -12.51
C ALA A 46 13.10 -2.67 -12.13
N LEU A 47 12.14 -2.64 -13.06
CA LEU A 47 10.81 -3.20 -12.83
C LEU A 47 10.87 -4.69 -12.48
N ALA A 48 11.68 -5.48 -13.19
CA ALA A 48 11.86 -6.89 -12.89
C ALA A 48 12.45 -7.11 -11.49
N GLN A 49 13.44 -6.31 -11.08
CA GLN A 49 14.07 -6.38 -9.75
C GLN A 49 13.08 -6.04 -8.63
N VAL A 50 12.35 -4.93 -8.77
CA VAL A 50 11.32 -4.52 -7.81
C VAL A 50 10.22 -5.59 -7.71
N SER A 51 9.75 -6.10 -8.86
CA SER A 51 8.74 -7.16 -8.90
C SER A 51 9.19 -8.42 -8.18
N ALA A 52 10.42 -8.88 -8.43
CA ALA A 52 10.99 -10.04 -7.78
C ALA A 52 11.12 -9.83 -6.26
N ARG A 53 11.58 -8.66 -5.82
CA ARG A 53 11.69 -8.33 -4.40
C ARG A 53 10.32 -8.26 -3.71
N THR A 54 9.32 -7.65 -4.34
CA THR A 54 7.94 -7.64 -3.82
C THR A 54 7.40 -9.07 -3.70
N ARG A 55 7.61 -9.93 -4.70
CA ARG A 55 7.18 -11.34 -4.61
C ARG A 55 7.86 -12.09 -3.48
N ASN A 56 9.15 -11.87 -3.26
CA ASN A 56 9.88 -12.49 -2.16
C ASN A 56 9.31 -12.07 -0.80
N LEU A 57 8.99 -10.78 -0.62
CA LEU A 57 8.34 -10.29 0.61
C LEU A 57 6.96 -10.94 0.81
N LEU A 58 6.13 -10.99 -0.24
CA LEU A 58 4.82 -11.62 -0.17
C LEU A 58 4.89 -13.13 0.11
N ALA A 59 5.95 -13.81 -0.34
CA ALA A 59 6.12 -15.25 -0.13
C ALA A 59 6.32 -15.64 1.34
N GLU A 60 6.70 -14.70 2.21
CA GLU A 60 6.79 -14.92 3.65
C GLU A 60 5.40 -14.99 4.31
N SER A 61 4.36 -14.49 3.64
CA SER A 61 2.98 -14.58 4.13
C SER A 61 2.37 -15.95 3.80
N PRO A 62 1.93 -16.74 4.79
CA PRO A 62 1.29 -18.05 4.53
C PRO A 62 -0.10 -17.93 3.87
N ILE A 63 -0.65 -16.72 3.79
CA ILE A 63 -1.96 -16.45 3.20
C ILE A 63 -1.88 -15.79 1.81
N ALA A 64 -0.67 -15.42 1.37
CA ALA A 64 -0.42 -14.94 0.02
C ALA A 64 -0.46 -16.10 -0.98
N GLU A 65 -1.06 -15.85 -2.15
CA GLU A 65 -0.95 -16.77 -3.28
C GLU A 65 0.34 -16.51 -4.07
N SER A 66 0.87 -17.54 -4.74
CA SER A 66 2.12 -17.40 -5.50
C SER A 66 2.00 -16.50 -6.73
N ASN A 67 0.78 -16.18 -7.15
CA ASN A 67 0.41 -15.38 -8.33
C ASN A 67 -0.38 -14.11 -7.95
N GLU A 68 -0.13 -13.53 -6.77
CA GLU A 68 -0.70 -12.24 -6.39
C GLU A 68 -0.32 -11.16 -7.41
N THR A 69 -1.32 -10.64 -8.13
CA THR A 69 -1.16 -9.63 -9.17
C THR A 69 -2.20 -8.55 -9.05
N ARG A 70 -1.81 -7.29 -9.32
CA ARG A 70 -2.70 -6.12 -9.22
C ARG A 70 -2.38 -5.07 -10.28
N PRO A 71 -3.34 -4.24 -10.69
CA PRO A 71 -3.04 -3.01 -11.40
C PRO A 71 -2.21 -2.06 -10.53
N ILE A 72 -1.06 -1.58 -11.03
CA ILE A 72 -0.14 -0.71 -10.28
C ILE A 72 0.03 0.62 -11.02
N PHE A 73 -0.09 1.73 -10.29
CA PHE A 73 0.03 3.08 -10.82
C PHE A 73 1.14 3.83 -10.09
N LEU A 74 2.27 4.04 -10.76
CA LEU A 74 3.43 4.77 -10.25
C LEU A 74 3.33 6.24 -10.66
N THR A 75 3.34 7.14 -9.67
CA THR A 75 3.25 8.58 -9.92
C THR A 75 4.60 9.27 -9.69
N ASP A 76 4.66 10.56 -9.99
CA ASP A 76 5.80 11.43 -9.68
C ASP A 76 5.58 12.26 -8.40
N GLY A 77 4.56 11.91 -7.60
CA GLY A 77 4.14 12.66 -6.41
C GLY A 77 3.35 13.94 -6.72
N GLY A 78 3.12 14.25 -8.00
CA GLY A 78 2.47 15.47 -8.45
C GLY A 78 0.94 15.47 -8.39
N TRP A 79 0.32 16.03 -9.42
CA TRP A 79 -1.12 16.28 -9.42
C TRP A 79 -1.95 14.99 -9.51
N ARG A 80 -1.47 13.94 -10.21
CA ARG A 80 -2.19 12.66 -10.26
C ARG A 80 -2.16 11.96 -8.91
N TRP A 81 -1.04 12.00 -8.20
CA TRP A 81 -0.98 11.56 -6.80
C TRP A 81 -1.97 12.35 -5.94
N THR A 82 -1.94 13.68 -6.00
CA THR A 82 -2.84 14.54 -5.21
C THR A 82 -4.32 14.25 -5.46
N TRP A 83 -4.66 13.87 -6.69
CA TRP A 83 -6.01 13.47 -7.09
C TRP A 83 -6.36 12.07 -6.60
N LEU A 84 -5.48 11.10 -6.83
CA LEU A 84 -5.73 9.70 -6.51
C LEU A 84 -5.67 9.46 -4.99
N ALA A 85 -4.66 9.97 -4.31
CA ALA A 85 -4.51 9.84 -2.86
C ALA A 85 -5.30 10.89 -2.07
N ASN A 86 -6.50 11.26 -2.54
CA ASN A 86 -7.32 12.34 -1.96
C ASN A 86 -7.56 12.22 -0.44
N SER A 87 -7.58 11.00 0.12
CA SER A 87 -7.69 10.74 1.57
C SER A 87 -6.35 10.41 2.27
N SER A 88 -5.27 10.20 1.52
CA SER A 88 -4.00 9.61 2.01
C SER A 88 -2.78 10.34 1.46
N ARG A 89 -2.87 11.65 1.22
CA ARG A 89 -1.86 12.45 0.50
C ARG A 89 -0.46 12.42 1.13
N GLY A 90 -0.38 12.17 2.44
CA GLY A 90 0.88 12.05 3.18
C GLY A 90 1.51 10.65 3.14
N GLY A 91 0.80 9.64 2.64
CA GLY A 91 1.28 8.26 2.57
C GLY A 91 2.24 7.99 1.39
N PHE A 92 2.77 6.78 1.36
CA PHE A 92 3.63 6.30 0.27
C PHE A 92 2.81 5.66 -0.86
N GLY A 93 1.69 5.03 -0.52
CA GLY A 93 0.81 4.35 -1.46
C GLY A 93 -0.59 4.20 -0.90
N LEU A 94 -1.47 3.59 -1.69
CA LEU A 94 -2.78 3.12 -1.25
C LEU A 94 -3.35 2.04 -2.19
N THR A 95 -4.13 1.15 -1.61
CA THR A 95 -4.90 0.13 -2.34
C THR A 95 -6.38 0.45 -2.38
N ARG A 96 -6.89 0.64 -3.60
CA ARG A 96 -8.31 0.93 -3.85
C ARG A 96 -9.22 -0.23 -3.45
N MET A 97 -10.17 0.03 -2.57
CA MET A 97 -11.13 -0.98 -2.10
C MET A 97 -11.96 -1.62 -3.22
N ALA A 98 -12.33 -0.84 -4.24
CA ALA A 98 -13.21 -1.34 -5.31
C ALA A 98 -12.48 -2.22 -6.32
N SER A 99 -11.30 -1.76 -6.77
CA SER A 99 -10.56 -2.34 -7.91
C SER A 99 -9.29 -3.10 -7.53
N ASN A 100 -8.87 -3.06 -6.26
CA ASN A 100 -7.56 -3.55 -5.81
C ASN A 100 -6.36 -2.89 -6.53
N ALA A 101 -6.59 -1.78 -7.23
CA ALA A 101 -5.53 -1.01 -7.85
C ALA A 101 -4.65 -0.39 -6.76
N VAL A 102 -3.34 -0.57 -6.92
CA VAL A 102 -2.32 0.02 -6.06
C VAL A 102 -1.83 1.31 -6.71
N VAL A 103 -1.89 2.41 -5.98
CA VAL A 103 -1.38 3.71 -6.44
C VAL A 103 -0.25 4.12 -5.52
N ILE A 104 0.92 4.41 -6.09
CA ILE A 104 2.13 4.80 -5.35
C ILE A 104 2.47 6.26 -5.66
N GLY A 105 2.94 6.98 -4.63
CA GLY A 105 3.38 8.37 -4.68
C GLY A 105 4.64 8.60 -5.50
N ASP A 106 5.50 9.50 -5.06
CA ASP A 106 6.73 9.86 -5.78
C ASP A 106 7.69 8.67 -5.87
N THR A 107 7.74 8.05 -7.05
CA THR A 107 8.42 6.77 -7.24
C THR A 107 9.69 6.90 -8.06
N ASP A 108 10.82 6.48 -7.50
CA ASP A 108 12.05 6.19 -8.24
C ASP A 108 12.19 4.67 -8.41
N LEU A 109 11.79 4.19 -9.59
CA LEU A 109 11.81 2.76 -9.92
C LEU A 109 13.23 2.20 -9.95
N VAL A 110 14.20 2.97 -10.44
CA VAL A 110 15.59 2.51 -10.61
C VAL A 110 16.26 2.31 -9.26
N ASN A 111 15.98 3.20 -8.31
CA ASN A 111 16.52 3.13 -6.96
C ASN A 111 15.63 2.37 -5.97
N ASP A 112 14.57 1.69 -6.43
CA ASP A 112 13.59 1.00 -5.58
C ASP A 112 13.11 1.88 -4.42
N THR A 113 12.73 3.13 -4.68
CA THR A 113 12.44 4.12 -3.62
C THR A 113 11.12 4.82 -3.86
N VAL A 114 10.37 5.08 -2.78
CA VAL A 114 9.21 5.96 -2.75
C VAL A 114 9.46 7.06 -1.72
N THR A 115 9.21 8.31 -2.11
CA THR A 115 9.33 9.47 -1.22
C THR A 115 7.94 9.97 -0.83
N SER A 116 7.67 10.04 0.47
CA SER A 116 6.46 10.65 1.01
C SER A 116 6.50 12.17 0.85
N HIS A 117 5.34 12.83 0.95
CA HIS A 117 5.28 14.29 0.93
C HIS A 117 6.08 14.96 2.05
N ALA A 118 6.27 14.26 3.19
CA ALA A 118 7.06 14.72 4.32
C ALA A 118 8.58 14.58 4.11
N GLY A 119 9.02 13.95 3.01
CA GLY A 119 10.43 13.74 2.68
C GLY A 119 11.02 12.44 3.22
N ASN A 120 10.24 11.62 3.94
CA ASN A 120 10.68 10.27 4.33
C ASN A 120 10.69 9.34 3.12
N THR A 121 11.61 8.39 3.09
CA THR A 121 11.79 7.43 2.00
C THR A 121 11.56 6.01 2.48
N ARG A 122 10.98 5.16 1.63
CA ARG A 122 10.86 3.71 1.82
C ARG A 122 11.23 2.96 0.55
N SER A 123 11.53 1.66 0.64
CA SER A 123 11.67 0.86 -0.57
C SER A 123 10.34 0.72 -1.32
N LEU A 124 10.35 0.93 -2.64
CA LEU A 124 9.14 0.74 -3.48
C LEU A 124 8.61 -0.68 -3.37
N SER A 125 9.49 -1.66 -3.41
CA SER A 125 9.16 -3.07 -3.25
C SER A 125 8.46 -3.39 -1.93
N SER A 126 8.87 -2.75 -0.84
CA SER A 126 8.25 -2.87 0.49
C SER A 126 6.88 -2.22 0.52
N VAL A 127 6.75 -0.99 0.00
CA VAL A 127 5.44 -0.32 -0.10
C VAL A 127 4.47 -1.13 -0.96
N LEU A 128 4.92 -1.71 -2.08
CA LEU A 128 4.09 -2.59 -2.89
C LEU A 128 3.67 -3.86 -2.13
N ALA A 129 4.56 -4.49 -1.36
CA ALA A 129 4.21 -5.66 -0.56
C ALA A 129 3.19 -5.33 0.54
N HIS A 130 3.35 -4.19 1.21
CA HIS A 130 2.39 -3.65 2.18
C HIS A 130 1.01 -3.49 1.52
N GLU A 131 0.95 -2.79 0.39
CA GLU A 131 -0.31 -2.53 -0.32
C GLU A 131 -0.96 -3.80 -0.87
N PHE A 132 -0.17 -4.76 -1.34
CA PHE A 132 -0.67 -6.06 -1.78
C PHE A 132 -1.30 -6.82 -0.61
N THR A 133 -0.71 -6.74 0.59
CA THR A 133 -1.22 -7.38 1.80
C THR A 133 -2.64 -6.92 2.14
N HIS A 134 -2.94 -5.62 2.05
CA HIS A 134 -4.32 -5.13 2.21
C HIS A 134 -5.32 -5.83 1.29
N GLY A 135 -4.89 -6.06 0.05
CA GLY A 135 -5.69 -6.78 -0.92
C GLY A 135 -5.81 -8.28 -0.68
N ILE A 136 -4.77 -8.91 -0.11
CA ILE A 136 -4.76 -10.32 0.29
C ILE A 136 -5.73 -10.53 1.47
N LEU A 137 -5.63 -9.69 2.50
CA LEU A 137 -6.52 -9.69 3.66
C LEU A 137 -7.99 -9.56 3.24
N ARG A 138 -8.29 -8.59 2.37
CA ARG A 138 -9.65 -8.40 1.82
C ARG A 138 -10.16 -9.59 1.02
N ARG A 139 -9.27 -10.31 0.31
CA ARG A 139 -9.62 -11.53 -0.43
C ARG A 139 -9.92 -12.68 0.52
N ARG A 140 -9.11 -12.83 1.58
CA ARG A 140 -9.20 -13.94 2.53
C ARG A 140 -10.36 -13.78 3.51
N TYR A 141 -10.47 -12.63 4.17
CA TYR A 141 -11.41 -12.39 5.27
C TYR A 141 -12.64 -11.58 4.85
N GLY A 142 -12.61 -10.99 3.66
CA GLY A 142 -13.70 -10.21 3.10
C GLY A 142 -13.56 -8.71 3.37
N ARG A 143 -14.04 -7.90 2.41
CA ARG A 143 -13.85 -6.44 2.42
C ARG A 143 -14.53 -5.72 3.59
N ILE A 144 -15.68 -6.23 4.06
CA ILE A 144 -16.44 -5.62 5.14
C ILE A 144 -15.73 -5.88 6.47
N ALA A 145 -15.34 -7.14 6.74
CA ALA A 145 -14.60 -7.50 7.94
C ALA A 145 -13.32 -6.67 8.07
N MET A 146 -12.53 -6.60 7.00
CA MET A 146 -11.28 -5.82 6.98
C MET A 146 -11.47 -4.30 7.04
N ALA A 147 -12.68 -3.77 6.83
CA ALA A 147 -12.98 -2.35 6.98
C ALA A 147 -13.37 -1.97 8.42
N THR A 148 -13.68 -2.96 9.26
CA THR A 148 -14.05 -2.79 10.67
C THR A 148 -13.06 -3.45 11.64
N GLU A 149 -12.01 -4.08 11.09
CA GLU A 149 -10.94 -4.70 11.87
C GLU A 149 -10.07 -3.64 12.54
N GLU A 150 -9.37 -4.03 13.60
CA GLU A 150 -8.46 -3.14 14.29
C GLU A 150 -7.24 -2.80 13.45
N ASP A 151 -6.91 -1.50 13.38
CA ASP A 151 -5.81 -0.98 12.56
C ASP A 151 -4.47 -1.66 12.88
N TRP A 152 -4.21 -2.01 14.15
CA TRP A 152 -2.97 -2.66 14.56
C TRP A 152 -2.78 -4.03 13.90
N LYS A 153 -3.86 -4.78 13.62
CA LYS A 153 -3.76 -6.05 12.90
C LYS A 153 -3.56 -5.83 11.42
N VAL A 154 -4.38 -4.95 10.82
CA VAL A 154 -4.38 -4.74 9.37
C VAL A 154 -3.07 -4.09 8.91
N GLU A 155 -2.72 -2.95 9.51
CA GLU A 155 -1.49 -2.23 9.17
C GLU A 155 -0.25 -2.96 9.73
N GLY A 156 -0.34 -3.53 10.93
CA GLY A 156 0.76 -4.28 11.54
C GLY A 156 1.12 -5.54 10.74
N TYR A 157 0.14 -6.28 10.25
CA TYR A 157 0.39 -7.45 9.40
C TYR A 157 0.93 -7.04 8.03
N ALA A 158 0.44 -5.95 7.46
CA ALA A 158 0.99 -5.41 6.22
C ALA A 158 2.46 -4.98 6.38
N GLU A 159 2.83 -4.32 7.48
CA GLU A 159 4.23 -3.97 7.79
C GLU A 159 5.09 -5.19 8.13
N HIS A 160 4.52 -6.20 8.79
CA HIS A 160 5.19 -7.48 9.00
C HIS A 160 5.55 -8.13 7.66
N VAL A 161 4.63 -8.22 6.71
CA VAL A 161 4.93 -8.78 5.37
C VAL A 161 5.91 -7.89 4.60
N ALA A 162 5.80 -6.56 4.74
CA ALA A 162 6.64 -5.61 4.04
C ALA A 162 8.08 -5.51 4.58
N GLN A 163 8.33 -6.02 5.80
CA GLN A 163 9.63 -6.07 6.49
C GLN A 163 10.33 -4.71 6.66
N GLU A 164 9.59 -3.62 6.54
CA GLU A 164 10.07 -2.24 6.66
C GLU A 164 8.97 -1.41 7.32
N THR A 165 9.33 -0.38 8.08
CA THR A 165 8.38 0.54 8.72
C THR A 165 8.73 1.98 8.37
N SER A 166 7.73 2.86 8.41
CA SER A 166 7.93 4.29 8.12
C SER A 166 8.73 5.04 9.20
N LEU A 167 8.86 4.48 10.40
CA LEU A 167 9.67 4.99 11.50
C LEU A 167 10.77 3.99 11.86
N SER A 168 11.96 4.49 12.17
CA SER A 168 13.01 3.73 12.85
C SER A 168 12.77 3.70 14.37
N ALA A 169 13.42 2.77 15.07
CA ALA A 169 13.39 2.73 16.54
C ALA A 169 13.85 4.06 17.16
N GLU A 170 14.87 4.71 16.59
CA GLU A 170 15.34 6.04 17.03
C GLU A 170 14.28 7.12 16.82
N ASP A 171 13.49 7.05 15.74
CA ASP A 171 12.38 7.98 15.52
C ASP A 171 11.28 7.79 16.56
N VAL A 172 10.96 6.54 16.90
CA VAL A 172 9.99 6.18 17.94
C VAL A 172 10.44 6.69 19.30
N GLU A 173 11.67 6.37 19.73
CA GLU A 173 12.24 6.85 20.99
C GLU A 173 12.20 8.39 21.09
N ARG A 174 12.49 9.07 19.99
CA ARG A 174 12.46 10.53 19.93
C ARG A 174 11.04 11.11 20.05
N LEU A 175 10.05 10.46 19.43
CA LEU A 175 8.64 10.85 19.55
C LEU A 175 8.13 10.62 20.97
N GLU A 176 8.44 9.46 21.56
CA GLU A 176 8.08 9.11 22.94
C GLU A 176 8.70 10.07 23.95
N ALA A 177 10.00 10.40 23.80
CA ALA A 177 10.70 11.34 24.69
C ALA A 177 10.08 12.75 24.67
N ARG A 178 9.38 13.10 23.59
CA ARG A 178 8.66 14.37 23.45
C ARG A 178 7.18 14.27 23.85
N GLY A 179 6.67 13.07 24.12
CA GLY A 179 5.25 12.83 24.35
C GLY A 179 4.38 13.17 23.13
N GLU A 180 4.96 13.07 21.93
CA GLU A 180 4.27 13.37 20.67
C GLU A 180 3.52 12.12 20.18
N ASP A 181 2.20 12.24 20.01
CA ASP A 181 1.44 11.25 19.25
C ASP A 181 1.68 11.47 17.75
N HIS A 182 1.88 10.39 17.00
CA HIS A 182 2.19 10.45 15.58
C HIS A 182 1.53 9.27 14.84
N PRO A 183 0.80 9.51 13.73
CA PRO A 183 0.07 8.45 13.03
C PRO A 183 0.92 7.24 12.61
N ALA A 184 2.20 7.46 12.30
CA ALA A 184 3.12 6.38 11.93
C ALA A 184 3.50 5.43 13.11
N LEU A 185 3.18 5.78 14.37
CA LEU A 185 3.41 4.91 15.52
C LEU A 185 2.54 3.64 15.46
N VAL A 186 1.31 3.75 14.93
CA VAL A 186 0.41 2.59 14.75
C VAL A 186 1.06 1.51 13.89
N TYR A 187 1.80 1.90 12.85
CA TYR A 187 2.50 0.97 11.95
C TYR A 187 3.66 0.28 12.66
N TYR A 188 4.46 1.03 13.42
CA TYR A 188 5.61 0.48 14.14
C TYR A 188 5.17 -0.49 15.25
N TYR A 189 4.32 -0.04 16.18
CA TYR A 189 3.86 -0.91 17.27
C TYR A 189 2.91 -2.00 16.79
N GLY A 190 2.11 -1.74 15.76
CA GLY A 190 1.26 -2.75 15.14
C GLY A 190 2.10 -3.91 14.60
N ARG A 191 3.21 -3.62 13.92
CA ARG A 191 4.16 -4.65 13.47
C ARG A 191 4.73 -5.44 14.64
N GLU A 192 5.24 -4.76 15.68
CA GLU A 192 5.81 -5.45 16.86
C GLU A 192 4.77 -6.34 17.55
N ARG A 193 3.53 -5.85 17.70
CA ARG A 193 2.42 -6.63 18.27
C ARG A 193 2.09 -7.84 17.41
N VAL A 194 1.96 -7.67 16.09
CA VAL A 194 1.68 -8.79 15.17
C VAL A 194 2.80 -9.82 15.19
N GLU A 195 4.07 -9.41 15.20
CA GLU A 195 5.21 -10.32 15.30
C GLU A 195 5.17 -11.15 16.59
N ALA A 196 4.83 -10.50 17.72
CA ALA A 196 4.66 -11.19 19.01
C ALA A 196 3.49 -12.19 19.00
N GLU A 197 2.33 -11.80 18.46
CA GLU A 197 1.14 -12.65 18.37
C GLU A 197 1.37 -13.86 17.45
N LEU A 198 1.98 -13.64 16.28
CA LEU A 198 2.34 -14.73 15.37
C LEU A 198 3.37 -15.67 16.00
N ALA A 199 4.35 -15.15 16.74
CA ALA A 199 5.28 -15.99 17.47
C ALA A 199 4.59 -16.83 18.57
N ALA A 200 3.59 -16.26 19.24
CA ALA A 200 2.83 -16.92 20.30
C ALA A 200 1.85 -17.99 19.77
N ASN A 201 1.24 -17.76 18.59
CA ASN A 201 0.23 -18.64 18.01
C ASN A 201 0.78 -19.63 16.96
N GLY A 202 2.10 -19.69 16.79
CA GLY A 202 2.75 -20.62 15.85
C GLY A 202 2.71 -20.18 14.38
N GLY A 203 2.56 -18.88 14.12
CA GLY A 203 2.55 -18.28 12.78
C GLY A 203 1.18 -18.32 12.10
N SER A 204 0.11 -18.57 12.87
CA SER A 204 -1.24 -18.67 12.35
C SER A 204 -1.83 -17.28 12.12
N VAL A 205 -1.94 -16.89 10.86
CA VAL A 205 -2.54 -15.60 10.48
C VAL A 205 -4.05 -15.64 10.71
N ASP A 206 -4.70 -16.79 10.55
CA ASP A 206 -6.13 -16.92 10.86
C ASP A 206 -6.40 -16.69 12.35
N ASP A 207 -5.59 -17.28 13.24
CA ASP A 207 -5.73 -17.05 14.68
C ASP A 207 -5.43 -15.60 15.08
N LEU A 208 -4.58 -14.88 14.33
CA LEU A 208 -4.36 -13.44 14.55
C LEU A 208 -5.64 -12.62 14.25
N PHE A 209 -6.33 -12.94 13.16
CA PHE A 209 -7.52 -12.20 12.74
C PHE A 209 -8.83 -12.70 13.37
N ASP A 210 -8.87 -13.91 13.94
CA ASP A 210 -10.03 -14.42 14.69
C ASP A 210 -10.07 -13.93 16.16
N GLN A 211 -8.97 -13.38 16.67
CA GLN A 211 -8.93 -12.76 17.99
C GLN A 211 -9.86 -11.55 18.07
N THR A 212 -10.65 -11.45 19.14
CA THR A 212 -11.38 -10.23 19.48
C THR A 212 -10.77 -9.64 20.75
N ASP A 213 -10.32 -8.40 20.71
CA ASP A 213 -9.93 -7.63 21.90
C ASP A 213 -11.14 -7.34 22.81
#